data_AF-A0A7X6XF10-F1
#
_entry.id   AF-A0A7X6XF10-F1
#
_cell.length_a   1.000
_cell.length_b   1.000
_cell.length_c   1.000
_cell.angle_alpha   90.00
_cell.angle_beta   90.00
_cell.angle_gamma   90.00
#
_symmetry.space_group_name_H-M   'P 1'
#
loop_
_entity.id
_entity.type
_entity.pdbx_description
1 polymer ?
#
loop_
_entity_poly.entity_id
_entity_poly.type
_entity_poly.pdbx_seq_one_letter_code
_entity_poly.pdbx_strand_id
1 'polypeptide(L)'
;MCGKSKTDENLFCPECTVKLNSEYEVNVPAAGNSPAKSVQINEIDENDERVEKDENVQHFEQDYEKAESIEDAEIIKEVKEKPLQPIATPGLDERAWKRQRKDKYSESDKTYYEITRDKKTNKIRFIIISIFILVIVIVAGLYIYNKEVKGGNLERSNWEVAQRVNSVDSYLSYMDEHPQGTYVDEAHTRMISLKNEETQKWQNLMTSENTTEFTDFIEQYPDSPYGRKVKNRFDSLMWQSSLKENSIEGYKEYINKTTHQQISGNFIGEAEKRLKMLEQSTPINEADLVQIKESVNGFFVGLSNLSHSSLSEFLAPTVVRFNNLTNMTSDQMIGQLLLLSAKADAKSLRFEPEMAKLKYEQMGNGTYTVNVPLQKIFEDQNGGSNQIKGYIVHLKIDNNFKIFSFYETKPFSEAP
;
A
#
# COMPACT_ATOMS: atom_id res chain seq x y z
N MET A 1 -11.72 28.53 3.41
CA MET A 1 -12.66 28.50 4.56
C MET A 1 -13.50 29.77 4.55
N CYS A 2 -14.74 29.74 5.08
CA CYS A 2 -15.85 30.66 4.83
C CYS A 2 -15.66 32.16 5.21
N GLY A 3 -14.45 32.60 5.58
CA GLY A 3 -14.10 34.02 5.77
C GLY A 3 -14.73 34.70 7.00
N LYS A 4 -15.52 34.00 7.80
CA LYS A 4 -16.21 34.51 8.99
C LYS A 4 -15.45 34.16 10.26
N SER A 5 -15.49 35.05 11.27
CA SER A 5 -14.79 34.88 12.55
C SER A 5 -15.38 33.73 13.37
N LYS A 6 -14.50 33.05 14.12
CA LYS A 6 -14.83 31.97 15.06
C LYS A 6 -14.54 32.43 16.50
N THR A 7 -15.20 31.83 17.48
CA THR A 7 -14.84 31.94 18.90
C THR A 7 -13.70 30.97 19.21
N ASP A 8 -12.83 31.29 20.18
CA ASP A 8 -11.59 30.54 20.43
C ASP A 8 -11.80 29.06 20.79
N GLU A 9 -12.99 28.71 21.29
CA GLU A 9 -13.34 27.35 21.70
C GLU A 9 -13.93 26.48 20.58
N ASN A 10 -14.23 27.05 19.40
CA ASN A 10 -14.91 26.33 18.33
C ASN A 10 -14.08 26.24 17.04
N LEU A 11 -14.08 25.07 16.42
CA LEU A 11 -13.39 24.82 15.14
C LEU A 11 -14.05 25.50 13.94
N PHE A 12 -15.36 25.78 14.02
CA PHE A 12 -16.15 26.36 12.93
C PHE A 12 -16.99 27.54 13.41
N CYS A 13 -17.28 28.49 12.52
CA CYS A 13 -18.22 29.56 12.83
C CYS A 13 -19.66 29.01 12.86
N PRO A 14 -20.61 29.68 13.55
CA PRO A 14 -21.96 29.16 13.76
C PRO A 14 -22.70 28.77 12.46
N GLU A 15 -22.57 29.56 11.40
CA GLU A 15 -23.19 29.25 10.11
C GLU A 15 -22.58 28.01 9.45
N CYS A 16 -21.26 27.86 9.53
CA CYS A 16 -20.56 26.72 8.95
C CYS A 16 -20.82 25.44 9.79
N THR A 17 -21.06 25.54 11.10
CA THR A 17 -21.54 24.44 11.96
C THR A 17 -22.95 23.97 11.59
N VAL A 18 -23.90 24.90 11.40
CA VAL A 18 -25.28 24.53 11.00
C VAL A 18 -25.28 23.84 9.65
N LYS A 19 -24.51 24.36 8.69
CA LYS A 19 -24.41 23.79 7.35
C LYS A 19 -23.80 22.38 7.38
N LEU A 20 -22.77 22.16 8.20
CA LEU A 20 -22.16 20.84 8.38
C LEU A 20 -23.13 19.83 9.01
N ASN A 21 -23.87 20.24 10.03
CA ASN A 21 -24.84 19.37 10.70
C ASN A 21 -26.05 19.06 9.80
N SER A 22 -26.46 19.98 8.92
CA SER A 22 -27.63 19.78 8.03
C SER A 22 -27.31 19.05 6.73
N GLU A 23 -26.14 19.28 6.13
CA GLU A 23 -25.78 18.72 4.83
C GLU A 23 -25.00 17.40 4.92
N TYR A 24 -24.35 17.12 6.07
CA TYR A 24 -23.43 15.99 6.19
C TYR A 24 -23.70 15.07 7.39
N GLU A 25 -24.79 15.28 8.15
CA GLU A 25 -25.19 14.49 9.33
C GLU A 25 -24.07 14.31 10.40
N VAL A 26 -23.06 15.17 10.40
CA VAL A 26 -22.00 15.15 11.41
C VAL A 26 -22.49 15.90 12.64
N ASN A 27 -22.36 15.32 13.83
CA ASN A 27 -22.86 15.94 15.05
C ASN A 27 -21.79 16.88 15.66
N VAL A 28 -21.67 18.10 15.12
CA VAL A 28 -20.77 19.12 15.67
C VAL A 28 -21.50 19.91 16.76
N PRO A 29 -21.01 19.96 18.01
CA PRO A 29 -21.71 20.63 19.10
C PRO A 29 -21.90 22.12 18.81
N ALA A 30 -23.16 22.57 18.86
CA ALA A 30 -23.51 23.96 18.69
C ALA A 30 -23.27 24.74 20.00
N ALA A 31 -22.85 26.00 19.86
CA ALA A 31 -22.62 26.90 20.98
C ALA A 31 -23.88 27.00 21.87
N GLY A 32 -23.75 26.62 23.15
CA GLY A 32 -24.63 27.11 24.21
C GLY A 32 -25.25 26.11 25.17
N ASN A 33 -25.19 24.78 24.95
CA ASN A 33 -25.84 23.84 25.87
C ASN A 33 -24.95 22.64 26.23
N SER A 34 -24.24 22.76 27.35
CA SER A 34 -24.10 21.65 28.29
C SER A 34 -24.04 22.18 29.72
N PRO A 35 -24.92 21.70 30.62
CA PRO A 35 -25.00 22.14 32.00
C PRO A 35 -23.85 21.52 32.81
N ALA A 36 -23.17 22.36 33.58
CA ALA A 36 -22.26 21.91 34.62
C ALA A 36 -23.05 21.40 35.83
N LYS A 37 -22.80 20.16 36.27
CA LYS A 37 -22.58 19.77 37.68
C LYS A 37 -22.35 18.27 37.86
N SER A 38 -21.16 17.97 38.40
CA SER A 38 -20.87 17.08 39.55
C SER A 38 -21.87 15.99 39.94
N VAL A 39 -21.39 14.75 40.17
CA VAL A 39 -21.71 13.85 41.31
C VAL A 39 -20.71 12.67 41.25
N GLN A 40 -19.75 12.63 42.19
CA GLN A 40 -19.60 11.74 43.36
C GLN A 40 -19.01 10.36 43.06
N ILE A 41 -17.80 10.20 43.60
CA ILE A 41 -17.19 8.92 43.98
C ILE A 41 -17.98 8.40 45.18
N ASN A 42 -18.46 7.15 45.10
CA ASN A 42 -18.82 6.35 46.27
C ASN A 42 -18.18 4.96 46.15
N GLU A 43 -17.66 4.54 47.29
CA GLU A 43 -16.90 3.34 47.59
C GLU A 43 -17.73 2.05 47.66
N ILE A 44 -17.06 0.95 47.26
CA ILE A 44 -16.99 -0.39 47.86
C ILE A 44 -18.31 -1.18 48.05
N ASP A 45 -18.38 -2.35 47.41
CA ASP A 45 -18.57 -3.58 48.18
C ASP A 45 -17.86 -4.78 47.52
N GLU A 46 -17.02 -5.42 48.32
CA GLU A 46 -16.29 -6.67 48.07
C GLU A 46 -17.19 -7.88 48.34
N ASN A 47 -17.03 -8.95 47.55
CA ASN A 47 -17.00 -10.37 47.94
C ASN A 47 -16.98 -11.22 46.66
N ASP A 48 -15.83 -11.81 46.28
CA ASP A 48 -15.22 -13.05 46.78
C ASP A 48 -15.64 -14.26 45.93
N GLU A 49 -14.72 -14.75 45.07
CA GLU A 49 -14.22 -16.13 45.14
C GLU A 49 -13.09 -16.40 44.12
N ARG A 50 -11.91 -16.68 44.70
CA ARG A 50 -10.79 -17.56 44.27
C ARG A 50 -10.42 -17.73 42.78
N VAL A 51 -9.16 -17.37 42.48
CA VAL A 51 -8.32 -18.12 41.53
C VAL A 51 -6.98 -18.41 42.18
N GLU A 52 -6.66 -19.71 42.29
CA GLU A 52 -5.39 -20.26 42.75
C GLU A 52 -4.24 -19.93 41.79
N LYS A 53 -3.06 -19.68 42.38
CA LYS A 53 -1.77 -19.70 41.69
C LYS A 53 -1.23 -21.13 41.72
N ASP A 54 -0.68 -21.57 40.60
CA ASP A 54 0.50 -22.44 40.47
C ASP A 54 0.95 -22.31 38.99
N GLU A 55 2.10 -21.68 38.69
CA GLU A 55 3.42 -22.34 38.57
C GLU A 55 3.39 -23.66 37.80
N ASN A 56 3.71 -23.63 36.49
CA ASN A 56 4.83 -24.40 35.97
C ASN A 56 5.24 -23.97 34.56
N VAL A 57 6.51 -23.60 34.43
CA VAL A 57 7.26 -23.40 33.19
C VAL A 57 8.29 -24.52 33.14
N GLN A 58 8.25 -25.37 32.11
CA GLN A 58 9.39 -26.14 31.56
C GLN A 58 8.91 -26.77 30.24
N HIS A 59 9.42 -26.39 29.07
CA HIS A 59 10.74 -26.68 28.49
C HIS A 59 10.90 -28.18 28.15
N PHE A 60 10.94 -28.49 26.85
CA PHE A 60 11.74 -29.59 26.29
C PHE A 60 11.97 -29.35 24.77
N GLU A 61 13.03 -28.60 24.50
CA GLU A 61 14.01 -28.89 23.44
C GLU A 61 14.71 -30.20 23.86
N GLN A 62 15.13 -31.15 23.03
CA GLN A 62 16.04 -31.12 21.88
C GLN A 62 16.15 -32.59 21.38
N ASP A 63 16.79 -32.79 20.22
CA ASP A 63 17.92 -33.73 20.05
C ASP A 63 17.95 -34.24 18.61
N TYR A 64 19.05 -34.37 17.88
CA TYR A 64 20.51 -34.21 18.04
C TYR A 64 21.03 -34.52 16.61
N GLU A 65 22.16 -34.08 16.05
CA GLU A 65 23.57 -34.29 16.42
C GLU A 65 24.37 -33.90 15.14
N LYS A 66 25.64 -33.47 15.12
CA LYS A 66 26.75 -33.53 16.06
C LYS A 66 27.92 -32.67 15.54
N ALA A 67 28.58 -32.01 16.49
CA ALA A 67 30.01 -31.68 16.67
C ALA A 67 30.84 -31.06 15.50
N GLU A 68 31.78 -30.13 15.73
CA GLU A 68 32.66 -29.94 16.90
C GLU A 68 33.29 -28.53 16.87
N SER A 69 33.51 -27.93 18.05
CA SER A 69 34.31 -26.71 18.32
C SER A 69 35.82 -27.06 18.40
N ILE A 70 36.78 -26.16 18.19
CA ILE A 70 37.28 -25.16 19.15
C ILE A 70 38.35 -24.27 18.47
N GLU A 71 38.36 -22.97 18.84
CA GLU A 71 39.42 -21.93 18.86
C GLU A 71 40.47 -21.85 17.73
N ASP A 72 40.44 -20.76 16.95
CA ASP A 72 41.40 -19.63 17.04
C ASP A 72 41.33 -18.72 15.80
N ALA A 73 41.44 -17.42 16.07
CA ALA A 73 42.02 -16.35 15.25
C ALA A 73 41.81 -16.30 13.72
N GLU A 74 41.12 -15.23 13.29
CA GLU A 74 41.58 -14.25 12.29
C GLU A 74 41.88 -14.73 10.85
N ILE A 75 41.15 -14.20 9.85
CA ILE A 75 41.65 -13.70 8.54
C ILE A 75 40.46 -13.25 7.67
N ILE A 76 40.30 -11.93 7.56
CA ILE A 76 39.61 -11.24 6.46
C ILE A 76 40.60 -11.18 5.28
N LYS A 77 40.27 -11.80 4.13
CA LYS A 77 41.00 -11.54 2.87
C LYS A 77 40.45 -10.28 2.22
N GLU A 78 40.94 -9.14 2.71
CA GLU A 78 41.10 -7.92 1.93
C GLU A 78 42.23 -8.12 0.93
N VAL A 79 41.97 -7.94 -0.36
CA VAL A 79 43.04 -7.73 -1.35
C VAL A 79 43.54 -6.30 -1.14
N LYS A 80 44.53 -6.15 -0.26
CA LYS A 80 45.27 -4.90 -0.05
C LYS A 80 46.48 -4.85 -0.99
N GLU A 81 46.49 -3.83 -1.82
CA GLU A 81 47.69 -3.36 -2.52
C GLU A 81 48.78 -3.01 -1.49
N LYS A 82 49.98 -3.45 -1.85
CA LYS A 82 51.19 -3.50 -1.02
C LYS A 82 51.66 -2.09 -0.62
N PRO A 83 51.80 -1.76 0.68
CA PRO A 83 52.42 -0.51 1.09
C PRO A 83 53.95 -0.64 1.01
N LEU A 84 54.59 0.26 0.26
CA LEU A 84 56.03 0.48 0.33
C LEU A 84 56.37 1.24 1.62
N GLN A 85 57.18 0.63 2.47
CA GLN A 85 57.78 1.26 3.64
C GLN A 85 58.90 2.25 3.25
N PRO A 86 59.15 3.26 4.11
CA PRO A 86 60.05 4.37 3.83
C PRO A 86 61.52 3.92 3.84
N ILE A 87 62.25 4.20 2.77
CA ILE A 87 63.71 4.01 2.76
C ILE A 87 64.33 5.22 3.47
N ALA A 88 64.84 4.95 4.66
CA ALA A 88 65.72 5.83 5.41
C ALA A 88 67.03 6.07 4.63
N THR A 89 67.43 7.33 4.59
CA THR A 89 68.77 7.80 4.23
C THR A 89 69.86 7.03 4.99
N PRO A 90 70.92 6.56 4.34
CA PRO A 90 72.15 6.22 5.05
C PRO A 90 72.80 7.53 5.51
N GLY A 91 72.74 7.81 6.81
CA GLY A 91 73.67 8.74 7.44
C GLY A 91 75.07 8.14 7.35
N LEU A 92 75.92 8.69 6.48
CA LEU A 92 77.35 8.39 6.51
C LEU A 92 78.08 9.52 7.24
N ASP A 93 78.72 9.07 8.31
CA ASP A 93 79.43 9.79 9.35
C ASP A 93 80.52 10.74 8.82
N GLU A 94 80.38 12.01 9.20
CA GLU A 94 81.34 13.08 8.99
C GLU A 94 82.42 13.00 10.08
N ARG A 95 83.43 12.11 9.92
CA ARG A 95 84.83 12.21 10.44
C ARG A 95 85.60 10.88 10.39
N ALA A 96 86.08 10.48 9.20
CA ALA A 96 87.28 9.65 9.02
C ALA A 96 87.54 9.59 7.50
N TRP A 97 88.51 10.26 6.88
CA TRP A 97 89.94 10.21 7.13
C TRP A 97 90.62 11.45 6.51
N LYS A 98 91.07 12.38 7.36
CA LYS A 98 92.28 13.15 7.02
C LYS A 98 93.48 12.25 7.30
N ARG A 99 94.21 11.84 6.28
CA ARG A 99 95.69 11.89 6.19
C ARG A 99 96.20 11.12 4.98
N GLN A 100 97.11 11.78 4.25
CA GLN A 100 98.21 11.22 3.45
C GLN A 100 97.78 10.53 2.14
N ARG A 101 98.08 11.06 0.95
CA ARG A 101 99.40 11.44 0.41
C ARG A 101 99.11 12.30 -0.84
N LYS A 102 99.56 13.54 -0.94
CA LYS A 102 100.85 13.95 -1.51
C LYS A 102 101.31 13.07 -2.70
N ASP A 103 101.47 13.76 -3.83
CA ASP A 103 102.35 13.43 -4.95
C ASP A 103 101.78 12.48 -6.02
N LYS A 104 101.14 13.06 -7.05
CA LYS A 104 101.61 12.89 -8.43
C LYS A 104 100.94 13.86 -9.41
N TYR A 105 101.77 14.81 -9.81
CA TYR A 105 101.73 15.62 -11.01
C TYR A 105 101.76 14.72 -12.26
N SER A 106 100.87 14.96 -13.25
CA SER A 106 101.12 14.75 -14.68
C SER A 106 99.90 15.20 -15.50
N GLU A 107 99.84 16.48 -15.80
CA GLU A 107 99.79 17.04 -17.17
C GLU A 107 99.13 16.18 -18.27
N SER A 108 97.97 16.63 -18.77
CA SER A 108 97.66 16.67 -20.21
C SER A 108 96.44 17.57 -20.47
N ASP A 109 96.65 18.58 -21.30
CA ASP A 109 95.72 19.65 -21.72
C ASP A 109 94.47 19.17 -22.50
N LYS A 110 93.35 19.93 -22.39
CA LYS A 110 92.75 20.74 -23.48
C LYS A 110 91.30 21.20 -23.19
N THR A 111 91.21 22.49 -22.90
CA THR A 111 90.27 23.58 -23.27
C THR A 111 88.96 23.37 -24.07
N TYR A 112 88.03 24.33 -23.78
CA TYR A 112 86.96 24.96 -24.59
C TYR A 112 85.53 24.45 -24.30
N TYR A 113 84.55 25.27 -23.88
CA TYR A 113 84.12 26.59 -24.39
C TYR A 113 83.67 27.57 -23.29
N GLU A 114 84.12 28.82 -23.42
CA GLU A 114 83.62 30.02 -22.72
C GLU A 114 82.27 30.49 -23.32
N ILE A 115 81.37 30.96 -22.45
CA ILE A 115 80.11 31.59 -22.82
C ILE A 115 80.39 33.01 -23.32
N THR A 116 80.25 33.23 -24.63
CA THR A 116 80.28 34.58 -25.22
C THR A 116 78.87 35.20 -25.24
N ARG A 117 78.72 36.32 -24.55
CA ARG A 117 77.63 37.30 -24.76
C ARG A 117 77.87 37.96 -26.12
N ASP A 118 77.01 37.71 -27.09
CA ASP A 118 77.07 38.41 -28.38
C ASP A 118 75.75 39.10 -28.75
N LYS A 119 75.90 40.16 -29.55
CA LYS A 119 74.97 41.24 -29.83
C LYS A 119 73.57 40.78 -30.25
N LYS A 120 72.57 41.46 -29.67
CA LYS A 120 71.14 41.40 -29.99
C LYS A 120 70.93 41.78 -31.47
N THR A 121 70.81 40.79 -32.35
CA THR A 121 70.35 40.98 -33.74
C THR A 121 68.85 40.69 -33.82
N ASN A 122 68.14 41.35 -34.73
CA ASN A 122 66.68 41.24 -34.89
C ASN A 122 66.18 39.78 -34.99
N LYS A 123 67.06 38.85 -35.41
CA LYS A 123 66.82 37.40 -35.50
C LYS A 123 66.42 36.74 -34.16
N ILE A 124 67.01 37.13 -33.03
CA ILE A 124 66.63 36.55 -31.72
C ILE A 124 65.25 37.05 -31.29
N ARG A 125 64.90 38.30 -31.62
CA ARG A 125 63.54 38.82 -31.38
C ARG A 125 62.50 38.08 -32.23
N PHE A 126 62.82 37.77 -33.50
CA PHE A 126 61.95 36.96 -34.35
C PHE A 126 61.79 35.52 -33.83
N ILE A 127 62.84 34.90 -33.27
CA ILE A 127 62.73 33.57 -32.63
C ILE A 127 61.84 33.62 -31.39
N ILE A 128 62.01 34.62 -30.51
CA ILE A 128 61.16 34.77 -29.32
C ILE A 128 59.70 35.06 -29.70
N ILE A 129 59.46 35.93 -30.68
CA ILE A 129 58.11 36.22 -31.19
C ILE A 129 57.49 34.96 -31.83
N SER A 130 58.27 34.19 -32.60
CA SER A 130 57.82 32.94 -33.20
C SER A 130 57.44 31.89 -32.15
N ILE A 131 58.22 31.77 -31.07
CA ILE A 131 57.89 30.89 -29.93
C ILE A 131 56.62 31.37 -29.22
N PHE A 132 56.45 32.68 -29.02
CA PHE A 132 55.27 33.24 -28.38
C PHE A 132 53.99 33.00 -29.20
N ILE A 133 54.06 33.15 -30.52
CA ILE A 133 52.97 32.83 -31.45
C ILE A 133 52.63 31.33 -31.38
N LEU A 134 53.65 30.46 -31.34
CA LEU A 134 53.46 29.02 -31.24
C LEU A 134 52.79 28.61 -29.92
N VAL A 135 53.14 29.24 -28.80
CA VAL A 135 52.47 29.03 -27.50
C VAL A 135 51.01 29.48 -27.55
N ILE A 136 50.70 30.62 -28.15
CA ILE A 136 49.32 31.09 -28.32
C ILE A 136 48.50 30.10 -29.16
N VAL A 137 49.07 29.56 -30.24
CA VAL A 137 48.41 28.55 -31.08
C VAL A 137 48.16 27.26 -30.29
N ILE A 138 49.11 26.81 -29.47
CA ILE A 138 48.93 25.63 -28.60
C ILE A 138 47.82 25.87 -27.56
N VAL A 139 47.81 27.02 -26.90
CA VAL A 139 46.78 27.36 -25.91
C VAL A 139 45.41 27.48 -26.56
N ALA A 140 45.30 28.11 -27.73
CA ALA A 140 44.06 28.15 -28.50
C ALA A 140 43.61 26.75 -28.93
N GLY A 141 44.54 25.89 -29.38
CA GLY A 141 44.26 24.50 -29.72
C GLY A 141 43.78 23.67 -28.52
N LEU A 142 44.40 23.82 -27.34
CA LEU A 142 43.98 23.17 -26.10
C LEU A 142 42.62 23.68 -25.61
N TYR A 143 42.34 24.97 -25.77
CA TYR A 143 41.05 25.56 -25.46
C TYR A 143 39.94 25.01 -26.37
N ILE A 144 40.17 24.96 -27.69
CA ILE A 144 39.23 24.37 -28.66
C ILE A 144 39.03 22.88 -28.36
N TYR A 145 40.10 22.12 -28.09
CA TYR A 145 40.01 20.70 -27.75
C TYR A 145 39.23 20.44 -26.45
N ASN A 146 39.50 21.18 -25.38
CA ASN A 146 38.76 21.01 -24.12
C ASN A 146 37.30 21.46 -24.23
N LYS A 147 37.01 22.54 -24.97
CA LYS A 147 35.64 23.06 -25.10
C LYS A 147 34.79 22.22 -26.06
N GLU A 148 35.30 21.95 -27.25
CA GLU A 148 34.52 21.35 -28.33
C GLU A 148 34.57 19.82 -28.29
N VAL A 149 35.77 19.25 -28.14
CA VAL A 149 35.96 17.79 -28.24
C VAL A 149 35.60 17.11 -26.93
N LYS A 150 36.13 17.58 -25.78
CA LYS A 150 35.75 16.99 -24.49
C LYS A 150 34.32 17.31 -24.10
N GLY A 151 33.87 18.54 -24.32
CA GLY A 151 32.48 18.96 -24.07
C GLY A 151 31.48 18.16 -24.90
N GLY A 152 31.67 18.10 -26.23
CA GLY A 152 30.76 17.35 -27.11
C GLY A 152 30.79 15.84 -26.91
N ASN A 153 31.94 15.25 -26.56
CA ASN A 153 32.01 13.82 -26.22
C ASN A 153 31.31 13.51 -24.89
N LEU A 154 31.41 14.40 -23.90
CA LEU A 154 30.71 14.27 -22.62
C LEU A 154 29.20 14.41 -22.80
N GLU A 155 28.75 15.42 -23.54
CA GLU A 155 27.34 15.60 -23.89
C GLU A 155 26.77 14.36 -24.60
N ARG A 156 27.47 13.86 -25.62
CA ARG A 156 27.05 12.65 -26.34
C ARG A 156 26.96 11.44 -25.40
N SER A 157 27.93 11.26 -24.51
CA SER A 157 27.89 10.18 -23.52
C SER A 157 26.68 10.31 -22.59
N ASN A 158 26.39 11.51 -22.08
CA ASN A 158 25.24 11.74 -21.19
C ASN A 158 23.92 11.54 -21.94
N TRP A 159 23.86 11.94 -23.21
CA TRP A 159 22.72 11.68 -24.09
C TRP A 159 22.49 10.18 -24.32
N GLU A 160 23.53 9.40 -24.62
CA GLU A 160 23.43 7.95 -24.78
C GLU A 160 22.94 7.26 -23.51
N VAL A 161 23.36 7.74 -22.34
CA VAL A 161 22.84 7.28 -21.05
C VAL A 161 21.36 7.63 -20.91
N ALA A 162 20.95 8.86 -21.22
CA ALA A 162 19.55 9.28 -21.14
C ALA A 162 18.65 8.45 -22.07
N GLN A 163 19.10 8.17 -23.30
CA GLN A 163 18.38 7.29 -24.23
C GLN A 163 18.31 5.85 -23.75
N ARG A 164 19.37 5.34 -23.11
CA ARG A 164 19.40 3.97 -22.59
C ARG A 164 18.46 3.79 -21.40
N VAL A 165 18.45 4.75 -20.48
CA VAL A 165 17.56 4.74 -19.31
C VAL A 165 16.12 5.03 -19.73
N ASN A 166 15.92 5.91 -20.71
CA ASN A 166 14.64 6.27 -21.30
C ASN A 166 13.56 6.60 -20.26
N SER A 167 13.89 7.45 -19.30
CA SER A 167 13.00 7.92 -18.24
C SER A 167 12.82 9.42 -18.30
N VAL A 168 11.73 9.93 -17.71
CA VAL A 168 11.51 11.38 -17.57
C VAL A 168 12.69 12.03 -16.84
N ASP A 169 13.16 11.44 -15.74
CA ASP A 169 14.24 11.99 -14.91
C ASP A 169 15.58 12.00 -15.63
N SER A 170 15.88 10.98 -16.45
CA SER A 170 17.13 10.94 -17.22
C SER A 170 17.18 12.02 -18.30
N TYR A 171 16.05 12.29 -18.97
CA TYR A 171 15.98 13.39 -19.94
C TYR A 171 16.01 14.76 -19.27
N LEU A 172 15.37 14.91 -18.10
CA LEU A 172 15.45 16.14 -17.30
C LEU A 172 16.89 16.42 -16.84
N SER A 173 17.58 15.41 -16.32
CA SER A 173 18.98 15.53 -15.87
C SER A 173 19.90 15.92 -17.03
N TYR A 174 19.72 15.31 -18.20
CA TYR A 174 20.46 15.70 -19.40
C TYR A 174 20.23 17.17 -19.78
N MET A 175 18.98 17.64 -19.78
CA MET A 175 18.66 19.03 -20.11
C MET A 175 19.17 20.04 -19.08
N ASP A 176 19.30 19.64 -17.81
CA ASP A 176 19.87 20.47 -16.74
C ASP A 176 21.40 20.59 -16.86
N GLU A 177 22.08 19.47 -17.14
CA GLU A 177 23.53 19.43 -17.33
C GLU A 177 23.99 20.10 -18.64
N HIS A 178 23.18 19.97 -19.70
CA HIS A 178 23.49 20.46 -21.05
C HIS A 178 22.35 21.36 -21.60
N PRO A 179 22.08 22.53 -21.00
CA PRO A 179 20.93 23.38 -21.34
C PRO A 179 20.99 24.02 -22.73
N GLN A 180 22.15 23.98 -23.39
CA GLN A 180 22.37 24.41 -24.77
C GLN A 180 22.92 23.26 -25.63
N GLY A 181 22.71 22.02 -25.19
CA GLY A 181 23.14 20.82 -25.90
C GLY A 181 22.40 20.64 -27.22
N THR A 182 23.05 19.96 -28.14
CA THR A 182 22.54 19.54 -29.45
C THR A 182 21.27 18.70 -29.34
N TYR A 183 21.15 17.85 -28.30
CA TYR A 183 20.02 16.93 -28.16
C TYR A 183 18.87 17.42 -27.26
N VAL A 184 18.86 18.69 -26.83
CA VAL A 184 17.84 19.22 -25.90
C VAL A 184 16.42 19.09 -26.44
N ASP A 185 16.19 19.47 -27.70
CA ASP A 185 14.85 19.38 -28.32
C ASP A 185 14.35 17.93 -28.43
N GLU A 186 15.26 16.99 -28.71
CA GLU A 186 14.92 15.57 -28.76
C GLU A 186 14.62 15.04 -27.35
N ALA A 187 15.44 15.37 -26.35
CA ALA A 187 15.22 15.00 -24.96
C ALA A 187 13.86 15.50 -24.46
N HIS A 188 13.51 16.75 -24.76
CA HIS A 188 12.22 17.34 -24.41
C HIS A 188 11.05 16.61 -25.09
N THR A 189 11.18 16.30 -26.39
CA THR A 189 10.15 15.55 -27.14
C THR A 189 9.95 14.14 -26.58
N ARG A 190 11.04 13.42 -26.27
CA ARG A 190 11.00 12.09 -25.67
C ARG A 190 10.35 12.11 -24.29
N MET A 191 10.71 13.07 -23.45
CA MET A 191 10.10 13.29 -22.14
C MET A 191 8.58 13.50 -22.26
N ILE A 192 8.13 14.35 -23.19
CA ILE A 192 6.69 14.58 -23.41
C ILE A 192 5.99 13.30 -23.90
N SER A 193 6.61 12.54 -24.80
CA SER A 193 6.05 11.26 -25.26
C SER A 193 5.80 10.31 -24.10
N LEU A 194 6.78 10.12 -23.22
CA LEU A 194 6.67 9.25 -22.04
C LEU A 194 5.53 9.69 -21.11
N LYS A 195 5.40 11.00 -20.85
CA LYS A 195 4.31 11.54 -20.03
C LYS A 195 2.93 11.33 -20.68
N ASN A 196 2.85 11.47 -22.00
CA ASN A 196 1.61 11.23 -22.74
C ASN A 196 1.22 9.74 -22.72
N GLU A 197 2.19 8.83 -22.87
CA GLU A 197 1.97 7.38 -22.76
C GLU A 197 1.45 6.98 -21.38
N GLU A 198 2.05 7.50 -20.29
CA GLU A 198 1.57 7.30 -18.93
C GLU A 198 0.12 7.80 -18.77
N THR A 199 -0.15 9.01 -19.27
CA THR A 199 -1.49 9.61 -19.22
C THR A 199 -2.52 8.74 -19.95
N GLN A 200 -2.18 8.23 -21.13
CA GLN A 200 -3.05 7.34 -21.91
C GLN A 200 -3.34 6.03 -21.16
N LYS A 201 -2.33 5.41 -20.55
CA LYS A 201 -2.53 4.22 -19.72
C LYS A 201 -3.49 4.48 -18.58
N TRP A 202 -3.31 5.60 -17.86
CA TRP A 202 -4.25 6.01 -16.83
C TRP A 202 -5.69 6.18 -17.35
N GLN A 203 -5.88 6.84 -18.51
CA GLN A 203 -7.21 7.00 -19.08
C GLN A 203 -7.88 5.66 -19.41
N ASN A 204 -7.13 4.70 -19.92
CA ASN A 204 -7.66 3.36 -20.21
C ASN A 204 -8.14 2.64 -18.95
N LEU A 205 -7.44 2.83 -17.83
CA LEU A 205 -7.85 2.27 -16.54
C LEU A 205 -9.18 2.82 -16.03
N MET A 206 -9.65 3.99 -16.50
CA MET A 206 -10.94 4.54 -16.07
C MET A 206 -12.12 3.65 -16.45
N THR A 207 -12.01 2.90 -17.53
CA THR A 207 -13.06 1.99 -18.01
C THR A 207 -12.68 0.52 -17.88
N SER A 208 -11.44 0.19 -17.55
CA SER A 208 -10.98 -1.19 -17.43
C SER A 208 -11.61 -1.91 -16.22
N GLU A 209 -11.94 -3.18 -16.40
CA GLU A 209 -12.34 -4.10 -15.33
C GLU A 209 -11.24 -5.13 -15.03
N ASN A 210 -10.12 -5.08 -15.77
CA ASN A 210 -9.02 -6.03 -15.64
C ASN A 210 -8.07 -5.60 -14.50
N THR A 211 -8.10 -6.32 -13.39
CA THR A 211 -7.29 -6.04 -12.18
C THR A 211 -5.78 -6.10 -12.43
N THR A 212 -5.34 -6.85 -13.44
CA THR A 212 -3.92 -6.97 -13.83
C THR A 212 -3.39 -5.63 -14.32
N GLU A 213 -4.16 -4.90 -15.14
CA GLU A 213 -3.73 -3.61 -15.70
C GLU A 213 -3.51 -2.54 -14.63
N PHE A 214 -4.26 -2.60 -13.52
CA PHE A 214 -4.05 -1.72 -12.37
C PHE A 214 -2.75 -2.06 -11.65
N THR A 215 -2.48 -3.35 -11.47
CA THR A 215 -1.26 -3.82 -10.81
C THR A 215 -0.03 -3.44 -11.65
N ASP A 216 -0.08 -3.69 -12.95
CA ASP A 216 0.98 -3.33 -13.91
C ASP A 216 1.26 -1.82 -13.88
N PHE A 217 0.22 -0.98 -13.84
CA PHE A 217 0.39 0.48 -13.76
C PHE A 217 1.08 0.90 -12.46
N ILE A 218 0.66 0.34 -11.32
CA ILE A 218 1.23 0.69 -10.01
C ILE A 218 2.69 0.26 -9.90
N GLU A 219 3.04 -0.90 -10.47
CA GLU A 219 4.41 -1.39 -10.50
C GLU A 219 5.29 -0.61 -11.48
N GLN A 220 4.76 -0.25 -12.65
CA GLN A 220 5.49 0.46 -13.69
C GLN A 220 5.68 1.95 -13.38
N TYR A 221 4.72 2.59 -12.71
CA TYR A 221 4.72 4.02 -12.41
C TYR A 221 4.50 4.29 -10.90
N PRO A 222 5.44 3.89 -10.02
CA PRO A 222 5.28 3.99 -8.57
C PRO A 222 5.11 5.45 -8.09
N ASP A 223 5.77 6.40 -8.75
CA ASP A 223 5.73 7.84 -8.43
C ASP A 223 4.72 8.62 -9.29
N SER A 224 3.80 7.93 -9.96
CA SER A 224 2.80 8.58 -10.83
C SER A 224 1.92 9.56 -10.05
N PRO A 225 1.64 10.77 -10.59
CA PRO A 225 0.63 11.66 -10.03
C PRO A 225 -0.79 11.07 -10.07
N TYR A 226 -1.00 10.04 -10.89
CA TYR A 226 -2.27 9.30 -10.99
C TYR A 226 -2.37 8.15 -9.99
N GLY A 227 -1.29 7.77 -9.31
CA GLY A 227 -1.21 6.58 -8.46
C GLY A 227 -2.35 6.49 -7.43
N ARG A 228 -2.65 7.58 -6.72
CA ARG A 228 -3.78 7.59 -5.76
C ARG A 228 -5.14 7.37 -6.44
N LYS A 229 -5.35 7.93 -7.63
CA LYS A 229 -6.62 7.78 -8.36
C LYS A 229 -6.77 6.35 -8.89
N VAL A 230 -5.68 5.76 -9.37
CA VAL A 230 -5.60 4.36 -9.79
C VAL A 230 -5.92 3.43 -8.62
N LYS A 231 -5.24 3.61 -7.48
CA LYS A 231 -5.48 2.81 -6.26
C LYS A 231 -6.91 2.94 -5.75
N ASN A 232 -7.51 4.13 -5.77
CA ASN A 232 -8.91 4.33 -5.39
C ASN A 232 -9.89 3.60 -6.32
N ARG A 233 -9.66 3.66 -7.63
CA ARG A 233 -10.53 2.96 -8.58
C ARG A 233 -10.37 1.44 -8.44
N PHE A 234 -9.14 0.98 -8.31
CA PHE A 234 -8.82 -0.43 -8.11
C PHE A 234 -9.46 -0.96 -6.81
N ASP A 235 -9.39 -0.18 -5.73
CA ASP A 235 -10.06 -0.46 -4.46
C ASP A 235 -11.56 -0.68 -4.62
N SER A 236 -12.26 0.22 -5.31
CA SER A 236 -13.70 0.08 -5.59
C SER A 236 -14.02 -1.16 -6.42
N LEU A 237 -13.22 -1.48 -7.43
CA LEU A 237 -13.39 -2.71 -8.22
C LEU A 237 -13.19 -3.96 -7.38
N MET A 238 -12.12 -4.01 -6.59
CA MET A 238 -11.83 -5.15 -5.72
C MET A 238 -12.95 -5.34 -4.72
N TRP A 239 -13.45 -4.26 -4.12
CA TRP A 239 -14.58 -4.32 -3.20
C TRP A 239 -15.86 -4.86 -3.86
N GLN A 240 -16.19 -4.37 -5.06
CA GLN A 240 -17.32 -4.89 -5.84
C GLN A 240 -17.17 -6.38 -6.16
N SER A 241 -15.94 -6.82 -6.50
CA SER A 241 -15.63 -8.23 -6.73
C SER A 241 -15.83 -9.06 -5.46
N SER A 242 -15.27 -8.62 -4.32
CA SER A 242 -15.43 -9.31 -3.03
C SER A 242 -16.90 -9.39 -2.59
N LEU A 243 -17.70 -8.36 -2.83
CA LEU A 243 -19.15 -8.39 -2.57
C LEU A 243 -19.90 -9.36 -3.51
N LYS A 244 -19.48 -9.42 -4.78
CA LYS A 244 -20.09 -10.30 -5.79
C LYS A 244 -19.79 -11.77 -5.50
N GLU A 245 -18.57 -12.07 -5.08
CA GLU A 245 -18.14 -13.42 -4.71
C GLU A 245 -18.62 -13.83 -3.33
N ASN A 246 -18.64 -12.88 -2.39
CA ASN A 246 -19.08 -13.03 -1.00
C ASN A 246 -18.47 -14.25 -0.30
N SER A 247 -17.15 -14.40 -0.42
CA SER A 247 -16.37 -15.56 0.06
C SER A 247 -15.27 -15.12 1.04
N ILE A 248 -14.78 -16.07 1.85
CA ILE A 248 -13.65 -15.85 2.74
C ILE A 248 -12.42 -15.43 1.93
N GLU A 249 -12.18 -16.11 0.81
CA GLU A 249 -11.06 -15.91 -0.10
C GLU A 249 -11.09 -14.50 -0.70
N GLY A 250 -12.23 -14.05 -1.21
CA GLY A 250 -12.39 -12.74 -1.83
C GLY A 250 -12.18 -11.57 -0.85
N TYR A 251 -12.63 -11.70 0.41
CA TYR A 251 -12.34 -10.67 1.43
C TYR A 251 -10.89 -10.74 1.93
N LYS A 252 -10.30 -11.93 2.05
CA LYS A 252 -8.87 -12.07 2.39
C LYS A 252 -7.97 -11.47 1.33
N GLU A 253 -8.29 -11.65 0.05
CA GLU A 253 -7.54 -11.04 -1.04
C GLU A 253 -7.60 -9.51 -0.98
N TYR A 254 -8.80 -8.95 -0.76
CA TYR A 254 -8.98 -7.50 -0.58
C TYR A 254 -8.09 -6.97 0.55
N ILE A 255 -8.18 -7.57 1.74
CA ILE A 255 -7.39 -7.19 2.93
C ILE A 255 -5.88 -7.30 2.65
N ASN A 256 -5.46 -8.37 1.95
CA ASN A 256 -4.08 -8.60 1.60
C ASN A 256 -3.54 -7.49 0.67
N LYS A 257 -4.29 -7.12 -0.38
CA LYS A 257 -3.92 -6.03 -1.29
C LYS A 257 -3.87 -4.68 -0.59
N THR A 258 -4.77 -4.42 0.36
CA THR A 258 -4.72 -3.21 1.19
C THR A 258 -3.47 -3.19 2.07
N THR A 259 -3.14 -4.31 2.71
CA THR A 259 -1.95 -4.43 3.59
C THR A 259 -0.66 -4.15 2.83
N HIS A 260 -0.56 -4.61 1.58
CA HIS A 260 0.56 -4.34 0.68
C HIS A 260 0.49 -2.98 -0.02
N GLN A 261 -0.46 -2.11 0.36
CA GLN A 261 -0.65 -0.76 -0.21
C GLN A 261 -0.86 -0.75 -1.74
N GLN A 262 -1.34 -1.86 -2.32
CA GLN A 262 -1.67 -1.95 -3.75
C GLN A 262 -3.02 -1.28 -4.05
N ILE A 263 -3.90 -1.20 -3.06
CA ILE A 263 -5.17 -0.47 -3.13
C ILE A 263 -5.29 0.48 -1.94
N SER A 264 -6.23 1.43 -2.03
CA SER A 264 -6.39 2.45 -0.99
C SER A 264 -6.98 1.91 0.31
N GLY A 265 -7.78 0.84 0.26
CA GLY A 265 -8.34 0.21 1.45
C GLY A 265 -9.52 0.95 2.08
N ASN A 266 -10.33 1.66 1.30
CA ASN A 266 -11.43 2.46 1.83
C ASN A 266 -12.53 1.60 2.49
N PHE A 267 -12.56 0.29 2.21
CA PHE A 267 -13.55 -0.66 2.70
C PHE A 267 -12.95 -1.74 3.62
N ILE A 268 -11.76 -1.50 4.19
CA ILE A 268 -11.07 -2.51 5.02
C ILE A 268 -11.90 -2.92 6.24
N GLY A 269 -12.54 -1.97 6.92
CA GLY A 269 -13.37 -2.28 8.09
C GLY A 269 -14.60 -3.11 7.73
N GLU A 270 -15.24 -2.81 6.59
CA GLU A 270 -16.36 -3.59 6.07
C GLU A 270 -15.92 -4.98 5.64
N ALA A 271 -14.74 -5.10 5.00
CA ALA A 271 -14.17 -6.38 4.59
C ALA A 271 -13.85 -7.27 5.79
N GLU A 272 -13.20 -6.74 6.83
CA GLU A 272 -12.90 -7.48 8.07
C GLU A 272 -14.18 -7.92 8.79
N LYS A 273 -15.17 -7.03 8.90
CA LYS A 273 -16.46 -7.34 9.51
C LYS A 273 -17.14 -8.48 8.76
N ARG A 274 -17.15 -8.43 7.42
CA ARG A 274 -17.73 -9.49 6.59
C ARG A 274 -16.97 -10.78 6.66
N LEU A 275 -15.64 -10.74 6.64
CA LEU A 275 -14.80 -11.91 6.81
C LEU A 275 -15.15 -12.64 8.10
N LYS A 276 -15.21 -11.91 9.23
CA LYS A 276 -15.61 -12.47 10.52
C LYS A 276 -17.00 -13.12 10.50
N MET A 277 -17.95 -12.56 9.74
CA MET A 277 -19.30 -13.14 9.59
C MET A 277 -19.31 -14.43 8.76
N LEU A 278 -18.34 -14.60 7.84
CA LEU A 278 -18.23 -15.77 6.97
C LEU A 278 -17.31 -16.85 7.53
N GLU A 279 -16.57 -16.56 8.59
CA GLU A 279 -15.78 -17.54 9.31
C GLU A 279 -16.69 -18.43 10.18
N GLN A 280 -16.24 -19.68 10.36
CA GLN A 280 -16.97 -20.69 11.11
C GLN A 280 -16.12 -21.17 12.28
N SER A 281 -16.72 -21.26 13.47
CA SER A 281 -16.09 -21.87 14.64
C SER A 281 -16.07 -23.40 14.48
N THR A 282 -14.95 -24.04 14.83
CA THR A 282 -14.78 -25.51 14.79
C THR A 282 -14.83 -26.12 16.20
N PRO A 283 -15.27 -27.39 16.35
CA PRO A 283 -15.70 -28.35 15.31
C PRO A 283 -17.18 -28.24 14.92
N ILE A 284 -17.53 -28.82 13.76
CA ILE A 284 -18.86 -28.78 13.15
C ILE A 284 -19.54 -30.15 13.33
N ASN A 285 -20.78 -30.18 13.81
CA ASN A 285 -21.62 -31.37 13.76
C ASN A 285 -22.35 -31.46 12.41
N GLU A 286 -22.12 -32.56 11.67
CA GLU A 286 -22.72 -32.77 10.34
C GLU A 286 -24.23 -33.01 10.39
N ALA A 287 -24.74 -33.68 11.43
CA ALA A 287 -26.16 -33.96 11.57
C ALA A 287 -26.95 -32.66 11.80
N ASP A 288 -26.45 -31.80 12.69
CA ASP A 288 -27.05 -30.48 12.95
C ASP A 288 -26.98 -29.59 11.71
N LEU A 289 -25.88 -29.65 10.94
CA LEU A 289 -25.74 -28.89 9.70
C LEU A 289 -26.81 -29.24 8.67
N VAL A 290 -27.15 -30.52 8.52
CA VAL A 290 -28.21 -30.96 7.60
C VAL A 290 -29.56 -30.39 8.01
N GLN A 291 -29.91 -30.48 9.29
CA GLN A 291 -31.18 -29.96 9.83
C GLN A 291 -31.27 -28.44 9.72
N ILE A 292 -30.18 -27.73 10.04
CA ILE A 292 -30.08 -26.28 9.88
C ILE A 292 -30.28 -25.90 8.40
N LYS A 293 -29.63 -26.60 7.47
CA LYS A 293 -29.78 -26.32 6.03
C LYS A 293 -31.22 -26.54 5.57
N GLU A 294 -31.87 -27.60 6.02
CA GLU A 294 -33.28 -27.87 5.71
C GLU A 294 -34.19 -26.73 6.19
N SER A 295 -34.08 -26.36 7.47
CA SER A 295 -34.87 -25.27 8.06
C SER A 295 -34.63 -23.93 7.38
N VAL A 296 -33.38 -23.58 7.11
CA VAL A 296 -33.01 -22.33 6.43
C VAL A 296 -33.55 -22.29 5.01
N ASN A 297 -33.39 -23.37 4.24
CA ASN A 297 -33.89 -23.44 2.87
C ASN A 297 -35.42 -23.33 2.84
N GLY A 298 -36.11 -24.11 3.66
CA GLY A 298 -37.57 -24.09 3.75
C GLY A 298 -38.12 -22.72 4.17
N PHE A 299 -37.45 -22.05 5.11
CA PHE A 299 -37.78 -20.69 5.52
C PHE A 299 -37.63 -19.69 4.37
N PHE A 300 -36.52 -19.71 3.61
CA PHE A 300 -36.33 -18.78 2.50
C PHE A 300 -37.27 -19.05 1.31
N VAL A 301 -37.63 -20.31 1.06
CA VAL A 301 -38.70 -20.68 0.11
C VAL A 301 -40.03 -20.10 0.58
N GLY A 302 -40.35 -20.25 1.87
CA GLY A 302 -41.55 -19.66 2.48
C GLY A 302 -41.56 -18.14 2.40
N LEU A 303 -40.42 -17.49 2.62
CA LEU A 303 -40.27 -16.03 2.58
C LEU A 303 -40.42 -15.48 1.15
N SER A 304 -39.86 -16.18 0.17
CA SER A 304 -39.96 -15.79 -1.25
C SER A 304 -41.38 -15.97 -1.81
N ASN A 305 -42.08 -17.03 -1.40
CA ASN A 305 -43.45 -17.31 -1.84
C ASN A 305 -44.52 -16.71 -0.92
N LEU A 306 -44.11 -16.07 0.18
CA LEU A 306 -44.99 -15.57 1.25
C LEU A 306 -46.00 -16.63 1.73
N SER A 307 -45.55 -17.88 1.81
CA SER A 307 -46.38 -19.03 2.15
C SER A 307 -46.55 -19.14 3.67
N HIS A 308 -47.79 -19.04 4.16
CA HIS A 308 -48.09 -19.20 5.59
C HIS A 308 -47.72 -20.61 6.09
N SER A 309 -48.04 -21.66 5.34
CA SER A 309 -47.75 -23.05 5.75
C SER A 309 -46.24 -23.29 5.86
N SER A 310 -45.46 -22.83 4.88
CA SER A 310 -44.01 -22.99 4.90
C SER A 310 -43.37 -22.16 6.01
N LEU A 311 -43.78 -20.90 6.18
CA LEU A 311 -43.22 -20.05 7.23
C LEU A 311 -43.56 -20.57 8.63
N SER A 312 -44.81 -20.97 8.87
CA SER A 312 -45.23 -21.51 10.16
C SER A 312 -44.53 -22.82 10.52
N GLU A 313 -44.12 -23.62 9.53
CA GLU A 313 -43.33 -24.81 9.74
C GLU A 313 -41.92 -24.49 10.26
N PHE A 314 -41.23 -23.49 9.72
CA PHE A 314 -39.82 -23.23 10.06
C PHE A 314 -39.59 -22.18 11.13
N LEU A 315 -40.62 -21.45 11.54
CA LEU A 315 -40.55 -20.43 12.59
C LEU A 315 -40.84 -20.99 13.97
N ALA A 316 -40.16 -20.46 14.97
CA ALA A 316 -40.52 -20.69 16.37
C ALA A 316 -41.86 -20.02 16.69
N PRO A 317 -42.62 -20.49 17.70
CA PRO A 317 -43.89 -19.86 18.11
C PRO A 317 -43.76 -18.37 18.42
N THR A 318 -42.60 -17.97 18.95
CA THR A 318 -42.24 -16.58 19.22
C THR A 318 -40.97 -16.21 18.45
N VAL A 319 -41.07 -15.20 17.59
CA VAL A 319 -39.96 -14.60 16.86
C VAL A 319 -39.49 -13.37 17.63
N VAL A 320 -38.34 -13.51 18.30
CA VAL A 320 -37.72 -12.46 19.13
C VAL A 320 -37.32 -11.26 18.28
N ARG A 321 -36.83 -11.51 17.06
CA ARG A 321 -36.40 -10.44 16.15
C ARG A 321 -36.67 -10.81 14.69
N PHE A 322 -37.24 -9.88 13.95
CA PHE A 322 -37.33 -9.94 12.49
C PHE A 322 -36.99 -8.55 11.92
N ASN A 323 -35.75 -8.36 11.48
CA ASN A 323 -35.18 -7.07 11.12
C ASN A 323 -35.34 -6.03 12.26
N ASN A 324 -36.30 -5.12 12.11
CA ASN A 324 -36.62 -4.06 13.09
C ASN A 324 -37.80 -4.42 13.99
N LEU A 325 -38.53 -5.48 13.69
CA LEU A 325 -39.64 -5.99 14.48
C LEU A 325 -39.11 -6.88 15.59
N THR A 326 -39.74 -6.84 16.77
CA THR A 326 -39.32 -7.61 17.93
C THR A 326 -40.49 -8.26 18.65
N ASN A 327 -40.24 -9.42 19.26
CA ASN A 327 -41.16 -10.13 20.15
C ASN A 327 -42.57 -10.32 19.59
N MET A 328 -42.67 -10.97 18.43
CA MET A 328 -43.95 -11.26 17.78
C MET A 328 -44.23 -12.76 17.76
N THR A 329 -45.51 -13.14 17.72
CA THR A 329 -45.84 -14.54 17.40
C THR A 329 -45.57 -14.83 15.92
N SER A 330 -45.36 -16.11 15.59
CA SER A 330 -45.17 -16.54 14.20
C SER A 330 -46.29 -16.04 13.28
N ASP A 331 -47.55 -16.20 13.68
CA ASP A 331 -48.72 -15.74 12.90
C ASP A 331 -48.77 -14.23 12.73
N GLN A 332 -48.45 -13.47 13.78
CA GLN A 332 -48.37 -12.00 13.68
C GLN A 332 -47.29 -11.58 12.69
N MET A 333 -46.14 -12.27 12.69
CA MET A 333 -45.01 -11.96 11.83
C MET A 333 -45.35 -12.26 10.36
N ILE A 334 -45.93 -13.43 10.08
CA ILE A 334 -46.39 -13.80 8.74
C ILE A 334 -47.46 -12.80 8.24
N GLY A 335 -48.41 -12.43 9.10
CA GLY A 335 -49.43 -11.43 8.77
C GLY A 335 -48.84 -10.07 8.41
N GLN A 336 -47.80 -9.62 9.12
CA GLN A 336 -47.10 -8.38 8.77
C GLN A 336 -46.32 -8.48 7.46
N LEU A 337 -45.67 -9.61 7.17
CA LEU A 337 -45.00 -9.83 5.88
C LEU A 337 -45.97 -9.72 4.70
N LEU A 338 -47.14 -10.35 4.81
CA LEU A 338 -48.20 -10.27 3.80
C LEU A 338 -48.75 -8.84 3.64
N LEU A 339 -48.87 -8.09 4.74
CA LEU A 339 -49.31 -6.71 4.69
C LEU A 339 -48.26 -5.79 4.02
N LEU A 340 -46.97 -6.01 4.33
CA LEU A 340 -45.87 -5.23 3.76
C LEU A 340 -45.72 -5.49 2.26
N SER A 341 -45.83 -6.75 1.81
CA SER A 341 -45.77 -7.09 0.40
C SER A 341 -46.94 -6.49 -0.39
N ALA A 342 -48.15 -6.51 0.17
CA ALA A 342 -49.33 -5.91 -0.46
C ALA A 342 -49.23 -4.37 -0.56
N LYS A 343 -48.61 -3.70 0.42
CA LYS A 343 -48.47 -2.23 0.44
C LYS A 343 -47.36 -1.71 -0.47
N ALA A 344 -46.28 -2.47 -0.62
CA ALA A 344 -45.10 -2.01 -1.32
C ALA A 344 -45.20 -2.10 -2.85
N ASP A 345 -46.39 -2.45 -3.41
CA ASP A 345 -46.56 -2.87 -4.81
C ASP A 345 -45.43 -3.82 -5.22
N ALA A 346 -45.13 -4.75 -4.31
CA ALA A 346 -43.80 -5.30 -4.16
C ALA A 346 -43.40 -6.04 -5.44
N LYS A 347 -42.47 -5.42 -6.19
CA LYS A 347 -41.53 -6.12 -7.08
C LYS A 347 -41.25 -7.49 -6.47
N SER A 348 -41.56 -8.59 -7.16
CA SER A 348 -41.45 -9.94 -6.58
C SER A 348 -40.03 -10.12 -6.07
N LEU A 349 -39.88 -10.02 -4.75
CA LEU A 349 -38.61 -10.11 -4.06
C LEU A 349 -38.38 -11.58 -3.78
N ARG A 350 -37.35 -12.14 -4.41
CA ARG A 350 -36.95 -13.52 -4.24
C ARG A 350 -35.61 -13.59 -3.54
N PHE A 351 -35.52 -14.49 -2.58
CA PHE A 351 -34.30 -14.75 -1.83
C PHE A 351 -33.65 -16.03 -2.35
N GLU A 352 -32.37 -15.97 -2.68
CA GLU A 352 -31.58 -17.13 -3.06
C GLU A 352 -30.39 -17.29 -2.10
N PRO A 353 -30.52 -18.14 -1.07
CA PRO A 353 -29.44 -18.40 -0.14
C PRO A 353 -28.35 -19.27 -0.76
N GLU A 354 -27.08 -18.95 -0.51
CA GLU A 354 -25.93 -19.75 -0.92
C GLU A 354 -25.66 -20.85 0.11
N MET A 355 -26.48 -21.90 0.09
CA MET A 355 -26.47 -22.98 1.08
C MET A 355 -25.12 -23.70 1.25
N ALA A 356 -24.28 -23.70 0.21
CA ALA A 356 -22.92 -24.24 0.26
C ALA A 356 -21.97 -23.43 1.15
N LYS A 357 -22.22 -22.12 1.28
CA LYS A 357 -21.42 -21.17 2.07
C LYS A 357 -22.02 -20.87 3.45
N LEU A 358 -23.15 -21.49 3.80
CA LEU A 358 -23.79 -21.34 5.10
C LEU A 358 -22.83 -21.74 6.22
N LYS A 359 -22.67 -20.85 7.20
CA LYS A 359 -21.88 -21.09 8.41
C LYS A 359 -22.74 -21.04 9.65
N TYR A 360 -22.42 -21.86 10.64
CA TYR A 360 -23.07 -21.79 11.94
C TYR A 360 -22.10 -22.01 13.08
N GLU A 361 -22.52 -21.54 14.25
CA GLU A 361 -21.89 -21.73 15.55
C GLU A 361 -22.94 -22.17 16.57
N GLN A 362 -22.65 -23.22 17.33
CA GLN A 362 -23.50 -23.68 18.42
C GLN A 362 -23.15 -22.91 19.70
N MET A 363 -24.17 -22.34 20.35
CA MET A 363 -24.04 -21.62 21.60
C MET A 363 -24.19 -22.58 22.79
N GLY A 364 -23.63 -22.23 23.95
CA GLY A 364 -23.66 -23.08 25.16
C GLY A 364 -25.05 -23.41 25.71
N ASN A 365 -26.10 -22.71 25.26
CA ASN A 365 -27.50 -22.98 25.60
C ASN A 365 -28.19 -23.96 24.62
N GLY A 366 -27.46 -24.49 23.64
CA GLY A 366 -27.96 -25.39 22.59
C GLY A 366 -28.49 -24.70 21.33
N THR A 367 -28.67 -23.37 21.36
CA THR A 367 -29.13 -22.61 20.18
C THR A 367 -28.01 -22.41 19.17
N TYR A 368 -28.37 -22.14 17.92
CA TYR A 368 -27.42 -21.95 16.83
C TYR A 368 -27.46 -20.51 16.31
N THR A 369 -26.29 -19.90 16.15
CA THR A 369 -26.12 -18.68 15.36
C THR A 369 -25.73 -19.09 13.96
N VAL A 370 -26.48 -18.65 12.94
CA VAL A 370 -26.27 -19.06 11.55
C VAL A 370 -26.12 -17.84 10.67
N ASN A 371 -25.04 -17.79 9.89
CA ASN A 371 -24.79 -16.78 8.89
C ASN A 371 -25.00 -17.39 7.49
N VAL A 372 -25.88 -16.77 6.72
CA VAL A 372 -26.31 -17.25 5.42
C VAL A 372 -26.00 -16.17 4.38
N PRO A 373 -24.93 -16.35 3.58
CA PRO A 373 -24.71 -15.54 2.40
C PRO A 373 -25.90 -15.72 1.44
N LEU A 374 -26.42 -14.63 0.88
CA LEU A 374 -27.53 -14.70 -0.06
C LEU A 374 -27.49 -13.60 -1.11
N GLN A 375 -28.23 -13.83 -2.18
CA GLN A 375 -28.55 -12.83 -3.18
C GLN A 375 -30.06 -12.57 -3.23
N LYS A 376 -30.42 -11.31 -3.46
CA LYS A 376 -31.81 -10.88 -3.61
C LYS A 376 -32.08 -10.57 -5.07
N ILE A 377 -33.22 -11.03 -5.57
CA ILE A 377 -33.68 -10.78 -6.93
C ILE A 377 -34.97 -9.98 -6.84
N PHE A 378 -34.97 -8.85 -7.53
CA PHE A 378 -36.09 -7.93 -7.63
C PHE A 378 -36.62 -7.99 -9.05
N GLU A 379 -37.79 -8.58 -9.24
CA GLU A 379 -38.42 -8.65 -10.55
C GLU A 379 -39.29 -7.41 -10.80
N ASP A 380 -39.20 -6.86 -12.00
CA ASP A 380 -40.03 -5.77 -12.50
C ASP A 380 -41.32 -6.33 -13.13
N GLN A 381 -42.37 -5.50 -13.17
CA GLN A 381 -43.66 -5.84 -13.77
C GLN A 381 -43.53 -6.14 -15.27
N ASN A 382 -42.48 -5.64 -15.93
CA ASN A 382 -42.18 -5.87 -17.34
C ASN A 382 -41.30 -7.12 -17.60
N GLY A 383 -41.01 -7.94 -16.57
CA GLY A 383 -40.20 -9.15 -16.69
C GLY A 383 -38.68 -8.95 -16.64
N GLY A 384 -38.20 -7.72 -16.38
CA GLY A 384 -36.80 -7.47 -16.02
C GLY A 384 -36.50 -7.94 -14.60
N SER A 385 -35.26 -8.34 -14.30
CA SER A 385 -34.85 -8.65 -12.92
C SER A 385 -33.53 -7.96 -12.58
N ASN A 386 -33.48 -7.38 -11.38
CA ASN A 386 -32.27 -6.80 -10.81
C ASN A 386 -31.81 -7.71 -9.68
N GLN A 387 -30.56 -8.14 -9.74
CA GLN A 387 -29.96 -9.01 -8.73
C GLN A 387 -28.93 -8.23 -7.92
N ILE A 388 -29.05 -8.29 -6.59
CA ILE A 388 -28.09 -7.69 -5.67
C ILE A 388 -27.46 -8.79 -4.82
N LYS A 389 -26.13 -8.85 -4.84
CA LYS A 389 -25.30 -9.81 -4.10
C LYS A 389 -24.66 -9.18 -2.86
N GLY A 390 -24.06 -10.00 -2.01
CA GLY A 390 -23.28 -9.54 -0.85
C GLY A 390 -24.12 -9.31 0.42
N TYR A 391 -25.37 -9.76 0.43
CA TYR A 391 -26.16 -9.83 1.65
C TYR A 391 -25.67 -11.01 2.51
N ILE A 392 -25.68 -10.79 3.82
CA ILE A 392 -25.48 -11.85 4.81
C ILE A 392 -26.67 -11.79 5.76
N VAL A 393 -27.45 -12.86 5.83
CA VAL A 393 -28.52 -13.01 6.82
C VAL A 393 -27.98 -13.69 8.05
N HIS A 394 -28.36 -13.15 9.20
CA HIS A 394 -28.04 -13.65 10.51
C HIS A 394 -29.30 -14.22 11.14
N LEU A 395 -29.27 -15.52 11.40
CA LEU A 395 -30.35 -16.26 12.02
C LEU A 395 -29.96 -16.72 13.42
N LYS A 396 -30.95 -16.82 14.30
CA LYS A 396 -30.85 -17.68 15.48
C LYS A 396 -31.90 -18.78 15.40
N ILE A 397 -31.44 -19.99 15.65
CA ILE A 397 -32.23 -21.21 15.53
C ILE A 397 -32.22 -21.93 16.88
N ASP A 398 -33.37 -22.39 17.33
CA ASP A 398 -33.51 -23.13 18.59
C ASP A 398 -33.08 -24.61 18.45
N ASN A 399 -33.17 -25.36 19.55
CA ASN A 399 -32.77 -26.77 19.60
C ASN A 399 -33.71 -27.68 18.77
N ASN A 400 -34.86 -27.18 18.34
CA ASN A 400 -35.81 -27.88 17.47
C ASN A 400 -35.67 -27.44 16.00
N PHE A 401 -34.56 -26.77 15.67
CA PHE A 401 -34.25 -26.24 14.36
C PHE A 401 -35.28 -25.21 13.85
N LYS A 402 -35.97 -24.50 14.75
CA LYS A 402 -36.91 -23.43 14.40
C LYS A 402 -36.26 -22.05 14.52
N ILE A 403 -36.51 -21.19 13.55
CA ILE A 403 -35.94 -19.84 13.47
C ILE A 403 -36.73 -18.91 14.39
N PHE A 404 -36.03 -18.25 15.32
CA PHE A 404 -36.63 -17.28 16.24
C PHE A 404 -36.01 -15.88 16.13
N SER A 405 -34.95 -15.71 15.36
CA SER A 405 -34.35 -14.41 15.06
C SER A 405 -33.90 -14.36 13.61
N PHE A 406 -34.18 -13.24 12.94
CA PHE A 406 -33.73 -12.91 11.60
C PHE A 406 -33.32 -11.44 11.54
N TYR A 407 -32.14 -11.14 11.01
CA TYR A 407 -31.79 -9.81 10.51
C TYR A 407 -30.75 -9.92 9.41
N GLU A 408 -30.61 -8.88 8.60
CA GLU A 408 -29.68 -8.87 7.47
C GLU A 408 -28.63 -7.77 7.60
N THR A 409 -27.43 -8.07 7.10
CA THR A 409 -26.38 -7.09 6.84
C THR A 409 -26.30 -6.80 5.35
N LYS A 410 -26.49 -5.54 4.99
CA LYS A 410 -26.54 -5.05 3.62
C LYS A 410 -25.14 -4.94 2.99
N PRO A 411 -24.97 -5.23 1.67
CA PRO A 411 -23.69 -5.09 0.95
C PRO A 411 -23.11 -3.68 1.04
N PHE A 412 -23.98 -2.67 0.96
CA PHE A 412 -23.66 -1.25 1.08
C PHE A 412 -24.85 -0.52 1.72
N SER A 413 -24.63 0.71 2.22
CA SER A 413 -25.61 1.50 2.97
C SER A 413 -26.93 1.72 2.21
N GLU A 414 -26.83 1.96 0.91
CA GLU A 414 -27.96 2.28 0.03
C GLU A 414 -28.69 1.05 -0.52
N ALA A 415 -28.26 -0.18 -0.19
CA ALA A 415 -28.89 -1.38 -0.71
C ALA A 415 -30.34 -1.48 -0.18
N PRO A 416 -31.32 -1.93 -0.98
CA PRO A 416 -32.71 -2.06 -0.57
C PRO A 416 -32.90 -3.04 0.59
#